data_AF-A0A979FJH6-F1
#
_entry.id   AF-A0A979FJH6-F1
#
_cell.length_a   1.000
_cell.length_b   1.000
_cell.length_c   1.000
_cell.angle_alpha   90.00
_cell.angle_beta   90.00
_cell.angle_gamma   90.00
#
_symmetry.space_group_name_H-M   'P 1'
#
loop_
_entity.id
_entity.type
_entity.pdbx_description
1 polymer ?
#
loop_
_entity_poly.entity_id
_entity_poly.type
_entity_poly.pdbx_seq_one_letter_code
_entity_poly.pdbx_strand_id
1 'polypeptide(L)'
;MEDPCSISTISDGCWVVFQKGTYLKLTKITQKPYMLGKRRESVSIHLSSAIGQPYGSTFQMVCSNDKKRIYYLQCLTWEEISNYDLKRETANEASAFDNRNLLGDGSSQKLTMEEIMALKKSGASGEEVIQAITANSTTFSSKTKYSQQKYVDKKGKKHAELIVIHKPTIDLIAEAMFFQGPRTVSYLRPDSLYQLLSYSNVYPGSRVAVYDSGTQGLVTAALLHRLGAAGRLVHVYAGEKALKYTYFTSAVTAMNFDDDTFSALSFLHINRLHKVKKPEKTLDTTLEPLVIDPRLLRPDAPMDVTDNGTQEQPHGKRKHDQDEKADKPCARRKAPLMELYMELKNHGGRCMHLSETWLRELQVLPERTHPLVNMSGGGGFLLTGTKVCDEDQK
;
A
#
# COMPACT_ATOMS: atom_id res chain seq x y z
N MET A 1 3.97 6.78 28.54
CA MET A 1 4.03 7.67 27.36
C MET A 1 5.41 7.52 26.78
N GLU A 2 5.53 6.93 25.59
CA GLU A 2 6.81 6.93 24.87
C GLU A 2 7.21 8.38 24.57
N ASP A 3 8.50 8.67 24.67
CA ASP A 3 9.04 9.98 24.31
C ASP A 3 8.72 10.27 22.83
N PRO A 4 7.99 11.35 22.48
CA PRO A 4 7.66 11.67 21.11
C PRO A 4 8.90 11.95 20.23
N CYS A 5 10.08 12.15 20.84
CA CYS A 5 11.36 12.28 20.15
C CYS A 5 12.15 10.96 20.03
N SER A 6 11.66 9.84 20.57
CA SER A 6 12.33 8.55 20.41
C SER A 6 12.23 8.07 18.96
N ILE A 7 13.38 7.74 18.37
CA ILE A 7 13.43 7.22 17.01
C ILE A 7 12.81 5.82 17.02
N SER A 8 11.64 5.68 16.41
CA SER A 8 10.95 4.40 16.27
C SER A 8 11.78 3.46 15.39
N THR A 9 12.19 2.33 15.95
CA THR A 9 13.02 1.33 15.28
C THR A 9 12.21 0.11 14.83
N ILE A 10 12.71 -0.56 13.81
CA ILE A 10 12.15 -1.81 13.28
C ILE A 10 12.38 -2.95 14.28
N SER A 11 11.33 -3.70 14.60
CA SER A 11 11.38 -4.85 15.51
C SER A 11 11.02 -6.18 14.82
N ASP A 12 11.41 -7.30 15.43
CA ASP A 12 10.97 -8.62 14.94
C ASP A 12 9.45 -8.73 15.06
N GLY A 13 8.81 -9.28 14.03
CA GLY A 13 7.37 -9.46 14.00
C GLY A 13 6.54 -8.19 13.76
N CYS A 14 7.14 -7.00 13.59
CA CYS A 14 6.35 -5.82 13.21
C CYS A 14 5.90 -5.89 11.74
N TRP A 15 4.76 -5.30 11.44
CA TRP A 15 4.40 -4.99 10.05
C TRP A 15 5.18 -3.78 9.55
N VAL A 16 5.56 -3.81 8.26
CA VAL A 16 6.30 -2.74 7.57
C VAL A 16 5.83 -2.60 6.13
N VAL A 17 6.04 -1.42 5.56
CA VAL A 17 5.95 -1.22 4.11
C VAL A 17 7.37 -1.09 3.57
N PHE A 18 7.87 -2.12 2.89
CA PHE A 18 9.16 -1.99 2.23
C PHE A 18 8.99 -1.51 0.79
N GLN A 19 9.89 -0.63 0.37
CA GLN A 19 9.91 0.01 -0.93
C GLN A 19 11.17 -0.37 -1.69
N LYS A 20 11.01 -0.81 -2.94
CA LYS A 20 12.12 -1.00 -3.89
C LYS A 20 11.81 -0.23 -5.18
N GLY A 21 12.36 0.97 -5.31
CA GLY A 21 11.97 1.89 -6.39
C GLY A 21 10.49 2.26 -6.29
N THR A 22 9.69 1.93 -7.31
CA THR A 22 8.22 2.15 -7.29
C THR A 22 7.44 0.95 -6.75
N TYR A 23 8.11 -0.15 -6.42
CA TYR A 23 7.47 -1.32 -5.85
C TYR A 23 7.25 -1.12 -4.35
N LEU A 24 6.00 -1.18 -3.90
CA LEU A 24 5.62 -1.13 -2.49
C LEU A 24 5.05 -2.49 -2.06
N LYS A 25 5.46 -2.95 -0.89
CA LYS A 25 4.95 -4.18 -0.31
C LYS A 25 4.76 -4.06 1.19
N LEU A 26 3.51 -4.31 1.60
CA LEU A 26 3.13 -4.53 2.98
C LEU A 26 3.49 -5.96 3.38
N THR A 27 4.30 -6.12 4.42
CA THR A 27 4.74 -7.43 4.91
C THR A 27 5.13 -7.36 6.38
N LYS A 28 5.30 -8.54 7.00
CA LYS A 28 5.77 -8.67 8.38
C LYS A 28 7.27 -8.95 8.38
N ILE A 29 8.02 -8.29 9.26
CA ILE A 29 9.41 -8.66 9.51
C ILE A 29 9.42 -10.00 10.22
N THR A 30 10.10 -10.99 9.62
CA THR A 30 10.28 -12.31 10.20
C THR A 30 11.68 -12.82 9.89
N GLN A 31 12.11 -13.85 10.59
CA GLN A 31 13.38 -14.54 10.31
C GLN A 31 13.39 -15.26 8.95
N LYS A 32 12.21 -15.60 8.41
CA LYS A 32 12.09 -16.21 7.09
C LYS A 32 12.35 -15.15 6.00
N PRO A 33 13.14 -15.47 4.97
CA PRO A 33 13.41 -14.52 3.90
C PRO A 33 12.15 -14.21 3.10
N TYR A 34 12.03 -12.95 2.69
CA TYR A 34 11.00 -12.50 1.76
C TYR A 34 11.38 -12.88 0.32
N MET A 35 10.45 -13.51 -0.40
CA MET A 35 10.66 -13.90 -1.80
C MET A 35 10.21 -12.77 -2.74
N LEU A 36 11.16 -12.11 -3.40
CA LEU A 36 10.89 -11.07 -4.39
C LEU A 36 11.06 -11.61 -5.81
N GLY A 37 10.08 -11.37 -6.68
CA GLY A 37 10.11 -11.75 -8.10
C GLY A 37 9.29 -13.01 -8.42
N LYS A 38 9.35 -13.48 -9.67
CA LYS A 38 8.51 -14.59 -10.17
C LYS A 38 9.30 -15.89 -10.26
N ARG A 39 8.73 -16.99 -9.74
CA ARG A 39 9.17 -18.39 -9.92
C ARG A 39 10.71 -18.54 -9.98
N ARG A 40 11.25 -18.87 -11.17
CA ARG A 40 12.66 -19.21 -11.43
C ARG A 40 13.62 -18.02 -11.38
N GLU A 41 13.13 -16.79 -11.26
CA GLU A 41 13.94 -15.56 -11.13
C GLU A 41 13.78 -14.91 -9.75
N SER A 42 13.08 -15.58 -8.83
CA SER A 42 12.90 -15.05 -7.49
C SER A 42 14.23 -14.97 -6.74
N VAL A 43 14.34 -13.92 -5.92
CA VAL A 43 15.44 -13.68 -4.99
C VAL A 43 14.89 -13.69 -3.57
N SER A 44 15.66 -14.23 -2.63
CA SER A 44 15.33 -14.26 -1.21
C SER A 44 15.99 -13.08 -0.52
N ILE A 45 15.23 -12.32 0.26
CA ILE A 45 15.71 -11.12 0.96
C ILE A 45 15.47 -11.29 2.46
N HIS A 46 16.54 -11.28 3.26
CA HIS A 46 16.46 -11.33 4.72
C HIS A 46 16.15 -9.94 5.29
N LEU A 47 14.86 -9.60 5.32
CA LEU A 47 14.38 -8.33 5.89
C LEU A 47 14.68 -8.21 7.39
N SER A 48 14.88 -9.33 8.11
CA SER A 48 15.30 -9.34 9.51
C SER A 48 16.63 -8.62 9.76
N SER A 49 17.47 -8.44 8.74
CA SER A 49 18.73 -7.67 8.86
C SER A 49 18.50 -6.19 9.19
N ALA A 50 17.28 -5.68 9.00
CA ALA A 50 16.92 -4.30 9.32
C ALA A 50 16.43 -4.10 10.76
N ILE A 51 16.30 -5.17 11.56
CA ILE A 51 15.88 -5.07 12.96
C ILE A 51 16.87 -4.18 13.74
N GLY A 52 16.32 -3.30 14.57
CA GLY A 52 17.08 -2.31 15.36
C GLY A 52 17.40 -1.02 14.60
N GLN A 53 17.19 -0.98 13.27
CA GLN A 53 17.39 0.25 12.50
C GLN A 53 16.15 1.15 12.55
N PRO A 54 16.32 2.48 12.42
CA PRO A 54 15.20 3.41 12.30
C PRO A 54 14.28 3.10 11.12
N TYR A 55 12.99 3.37 11.27
CA TYR A 55 12.10 3.46 10.11
C TYR A 55 12.54 4.59 9.17
N GLY A 56 12.40 4.39 7.86
CA GLY A 56 12.87 5.30 6.82
C GLY A 56 14.34 5.07 6.41
N SER A 57 15.08 4.21 7.11
CA SER A 57 16.43 3.84 6.70
C SER A 57 16.46 3.21 5.32
N THR A 58 17.52 3.53 4.57
CA THR A 58 17.81 2.98 3.25
C THR A 58 18.86 1.89 3.37
N PHE A 59 18.64 0.78 2.67
CA PHE A 59 19.45 -0.41 2.73
C PHE A 59 19.94 -0.80 1.35
N GLN A 60 21.20 -1.19 1.27
CA GLN A 60 21.74 -1.91 0.12
C GLN A 60 21.51 -3.42 0.29
N MET A 61 21.03 -4.07 -0.76
CA MET A 61 20.96 -5.53 -0.81
C MET A 61 22.37 -6.06 -1.11
N VAL A 62 22.87 -6.93 -0.24
CA VAL A 62 24.19 -7.57 -0.38
C VAL A 62 23.98 -9.07 -0.58
N CYS A 63 24.50 -9.61 -1.69
CA CYS A 63 24.39 -11.04 -1.97
C CYS A 63 25.23 -11.86 -0.98
N SER A 64 24.68 -12.97 -0.51
CA SER A 64 25.41 -13.97 0.29
C SER A 64 26.54 -14.57 -0.54
N ASN A 65 27.73 -14.67 0.05
CA ASN A 65 28.91 -15.28 -0.58
C ASN A 65 28.69 -16.77 -0.89
N ASP A 66 27.97 -17.49 -0.01
CA ASP A 66 27.81 -18.94 -0.09
C ASP A 66 26.62 -19.37 -0.97
N LYS A 67 25.59 -18.52 -1.07
CA LYS A 67 24.32 -18.87 -1.70
C LYS A 67 23.85 -17.79 -2.66
N LYS A 68 23.85 -18.13 -3.95
CA LYS A 68 23.33 -17.27 -5.02
C LYS A 68 21.87 -16.91 -4.75
N ARG A 69 21.53 -15.63 -4.97
CA ARG A 69 20.16 -15.06 -4.88
C ARG A 69 19.57 -14.94 -3.49
N ILE A 70 20.40 -15.09 -2.46
CA ILE A 70 20.04 -14.72 -1.09
C ILE A 70 20.70 -13.39 -0.79
N TYR A 71 19.91 -12.41 -0.37
CA TYR A 71 20.36 -11.07 -0.08
C TYR A 71 20.10 -10.72 1.38
N TYR A 72 21.08 -10.07 2.01
CA TYR A 72 20.96 -9.41 3.30
C TYR A 72 20.88 -7.89 3.09
N LEU A 73 20.42 -7.18 4.11
CA LEU A 73 20.31 -5.73 4.05
C LEU A 73 21.44 -5.10 4.87
N GLN A 74 22.23 -4.24 4.23
CA GLN A 74 23.19 -3.37 4.88
C GLN A 74 22.60 -1.96 4.93
N CYS A 75 22.44 -1.42 6.14
CA CYS A 75 21.97 -0.04 6.30
C CYS A 75 23.02 0.93 5.78
N LEU A 76 22.58 1.91 4.97
CA LEU A 76 23.44 2.96 4.45
C LEU A 76 23.37 4.19 5.36
N THR A 77 24.50 4.88 5.45
CA THR A 77 24.62 6.21 6.03
C THR A 77 24.09 7.29 5.09
N TRP A 78 23.82 8.46 5.64
CA TRP A 78 23.36 9.61 4.84
C TRP A 78 24.41 10.05 3.80
N GLU A 79 25.69 9.91 4.12
CA GLU A 79 26.82 10.22 3.24
C GLU A 79 26.88 9.24 2.06
N GLU A 80 26.70 7.93 2.30
CA GLU A 80 26.65 6.91 1.24
C GLU A 80 25.46 7.15 0.30
N ILE A 81 24.30 7.49 0.84
CA ILE A 81 23.09 7.82 0.05
C ILE A 81 23.34 9.08 -0.78
N SER A 82 23.87 10.15 -0.17
CA SER A 82 24.16 11.41 -0.87
C SER A 82 25.18 11.22 -1.99
N ASN A 83 26.23 10.44 -1.74
CA ASN A 83 27.23 10.11 -2.75
C ASN A 83 26.62 9.32 -3.91
N TYR A 84 25.69 8.41 -3.62
CA TYR A 84 24.96 7.67 -4.64
C TYR A 84 24.15 8.59 -5.56
N ASP A 85 23.48 9.60 -5.01
CA ASP A 85 22.70 10.57 -5.79
C ASP A 85 23.61 11.53 -6.58
N LEU A 86 24.66 12.08 -5.96
CA LEU A 86 25.63 12.97 -6.59
C LEU A 86 26.29 12.33 -7.83
N LYS A 87 26.72 11.07 -7.73
CA LYS A 87 27.33 10.35 -8.86
C LYS A 87 26.37 10.14 -10.03
N ARG A 88 25.06 10.11 -9.79
CA ARG A 88 24.06 10.00 -10.86
C ARG A 88 23.87 11.32 -11.59
N GLU A 89 24.10 12.45 -10.94
CA GLU A 89 23.99 13.78 -11.55
C GLU A 89 25.24 14.16 -12.35
N THR A 90 26.43 13.79 -11.88
CA THR A 90 27.72 14.13 -12.50
C THR A 90 28.08 13.31 -13.74
N ALA A 91 27.34 12.24 -14.06
CA ALA A 91 27.57 11.42 -15.27
C ALA A 91 27.34 12.16 -16.62
N ASN A 92 27.15 13.48 -16.60
CA ASN A 92 26.63 14.30 -17.70
C ASN A 92 27.58 15.42 -18.18
N GLU A 93 28.88 15.35 -17.91
CA GLU A 93 29.82 16.45 -18.22
C GLU A 93 29.99 16.70 -19.74
N ALA A 94 29.81 15.68 -20.59
CA ALA A 94 29.79 15.81 -22.05
C ALA A 94 28.45 15.32 -22.61
N SER A 95 27.65 16.23 -23.18
CA SER A 95 26.35 15.91 -23.79
C SER A 95 26.13 16.64 -25.10
N ALA A 96 25.37 16.04 -26.01
CA ALA A 96 25.01 16.64 -27.29
C ALA A 96 23.77 17.53 -27.17
N PHE A 97 23.55 18.43 -28.14
CA PHE A 97 22.36 19.30 -28.16
C PHE A 97 21.12 18.64 -28.78
N ASP A 98 21.30 17.71 -29.72
CA ASP A 98 20.19 17.08 -30.43
C ASP A 98 20.47 15.59 -30.75
N ASN A 99 19.45 14.94 -31.30
CA ASN A 99 19.46 13.52 -31.65
C ASN A 99 19.46 13.27 -33.17
N ARG A 100 19.80 14.26 -34.02
CA ARG A 100 19.60 14.16 -35.48
C ARG A 100 20.42 13.04 -36.14
N ASN A 101 21.55 12.67 -35.53
CA ASN A 101 22.47 11.64 -35.99
C ASN A 101 22.36 10.31 -35.22
N LEU A 102 21.40 10.19 -34.28
CA LEU A 102 21.22 8.95 -33.52
C LEU A 102 20.37 7.95 -34.32
N LEU A 103 20.98 6.81 -34.67
CA LEU A 103 20.32 5.72 -35.37
C LEU A 103 19.80 4.66 -34.39
N GLY A 104 18.61 4.11 -34.65
CA GLY A 104 17.94 3.10 -33.84
C GLY A 104 18.14 1.67 -34.36
N ASP A 105 19.39 1.28 -34.61
CA ASP A 105 19.75 0.00 -35.24
C ASP A 105 19.83 -1.19 -34.27
N GLY A 106 19.67 -0.94 -32.97
CA GLY A 106 19.78 -1.96 -31.92
C GLY A 106 21.21 -2.39 -31.59
N SER A 107 22.23 -1.84 -32.26
CA SER A 107 23.65 -2.18 -32.05
C SER A 107 24.35 -1.30 -31.01
N SER A 108 23.63 -0.34 -30.44
CA SER A 108 24.20 0.70 -29.57
C SER A 108 24.77 0.20 -28.24
N GLN A 109 24.39 -1.00 -27.79
CA GLN A 109 24.88 -1.59 -26.55
C GLN A 109 25.77 -2.79 -26.89
N LYS A 110 27.06 -2.70 -26.52
CA LYS A 110 28.04 -3.75 -26.80
C LYS A 110 27.97 -4.90 -25.81
N LEU A 111 27.56 -4.65 -24.56
CA LEU A 111 27.38 -5.71 -23.55
C LEU A 111 26.12 -6.54 -23.81
N THR A 112 26.31 -7.85 -23.88
CA THR A 112 25.23 -8.83 -23.96
C THR A 112 24.53 -8.99 -22.60
N MET A 113 23.32 -9.57 -22.62
CA MET A 113 22.58 -9.88 -21.40
C MET A 113 23.32 -10.91 -20.52
N GLU A 114 24.05 -11.84 -21.14
CA GLU A 114 24.82 -12.88 -20.46
C GLU A 114 26.00 -12.28 -19.71
N GLU A 115 26.73 -11.34 -20.31
CA GLU A 115 27.83 -10.61 -19.65
C GLU A 115 27.33 -9.75 -18.50
N ILE A 116 26.18 -9.08 -18.64
CA ILE A 116 25.57 -8.31 -17.54
C ILE A 116 25.18 -9.23 -16.37
N MET A 117 24.66 -10.43 -16.66
CA MET A 117 24.38 -11.42 -15.63
C MET A 117 25.66 -11.98 -15.00
N ALA A 118 26.73 -12.14 -15.77
CA ALA A 118 28.03 -12.57 -15.27
C ALA A 118 28.63 -11.53 -14.32
N LEU A 119 28.55 -10.23 -14.63
CA LEU A 119 28.98 -9.13 -13.75
C LEU A 119 28.22 -9.15 -12.42
N LYS A 120 26.89 -9.32 -12.47
CA LYS A 120 26.11 -9.47 -11.23
C LYS A 120 26.50 -10.71 -10.45
N LYS A 121 26.79 -11.81 -11.14
CA LYS A 121 27.18 -13.09 -10.53
C LYS A 121 28.58 -13.03 -9.91
N SER A 122 29.47 -12.17 -10.42
CA SER A 122 30.78 -11.91 -9.81
C SER A 122 30.71 -10.97 -8.59
N GLY A 123 29.51 -10.55 -8.17
CA GLY A 123 29.31 -9.68 -7.02
C GLY A 123 29.47 -8.19 -7.33
N ALA A 124 29.50 -7.81 -8.62
CA ALA A 124 29.58 -6.39 -8.99
C ALA A 124 28.36 -5.64 -8.44
N SER A 125 28.60 -4.46 -7.87
CA SER A 125 27.53 -3.64 -7.32
C SER A 125 26.57 -3.17 -8.41
N GLY A 126 25.33 -2.85 -8.02
CA GLY A 126 24.37 -2.26 -8.95
C GLY A 126 24.90 -1.01 -9.66
N GLU A 127 25.75 -0.24 -9.00
CA GLU A 127 26.42 0.94 -9.55
C GLU A 127 27.47 0.58 -10.61
N GLU A 128 28.37 -0.37 -10.31
CA GLU A 128 29.38 -0.85 -11.25
C GLU A 128 28.74 -1.42 -12.52
N VAL A 129 27.62 -2.14 -12.37
CA VAL A 129 26.84 -2.65 -13.51
C VAL A 129 26.30 -1.49 -14.36
N ILE A 130 25.82 -0.41 -13.75
CA ILE A 130 25.33 0.77 -14.48
C ILE A 130 26.47 1.49 -15.20
N GLN A 131 27.62 1.64 -14.55
CA GLN A 131 28.81 2.25 -15.15
C GLN A 131 29.30 1.43 -16.35
N ALA A 132 29.42 0.10 -16.21
CA ALA A 132 29.83 -0.79 -17.30
C ALA A 132 28.86 -0.72 -18.50
N ILE A 133 27.54 -0.74 -18.24
CA ILE A 133 26.50 -0.61 -19.27
C ILE A 133 26.56 0.75 -19.98
N THR A 134 26.93 1.81 -19.26
CA THR A 134 26.99 3.17 -19.78
C THR A 134 28.24 3.37 -20.62
N ALA A 135 29.40 2.90 -20.14
CA ALA A 135 30.68 2.93 -20.86
C ALA A 135 30.65 2.13 -22.17
N ASN A 136 29.89 1.03 -22.22
CA ASN A 136 29.75 0.20 -23.42
C ASN A 136 28.61 0.64 -24.36
N SER A 137 27.99 1.80 -24.10
CA SER A 137 26.98 2.36 -24.99
C SER A 137 27.61 3.34 -25.98
N THR A 138 27.60 3.01 -27.27
CA THR A 138 28.17 3.87 -28.32
C THR A 138 27.44 5.20 -28.50
N THR A 139 26.17 5.26 -28.12
CA THR A 139 25.31 6.43 -28.28
C THR A 139 25.17 7.27 -27.02
N PHE A 140 25.80 6.91 -25.90
CA PHE A 140 25.55 7.60 -24.63
C PHE A 140 26.11 9.03 -24.61
N SER A 141 27.34 9.24 -25.06
CA SER A 141 27.95 10.57 -25.16
C SER A 141 27.21 11.48 -26.14
N SER A 142 26.68 10.93 -27.23
CA SER A 142 25.92 11.65 -28.26
C SER A 142 24.46 11.93 -27.87
N LYS A 143 24.03 11.62 -26.64
CA LYS A 143 22.70 11.96 -26.13
C LYS A 143 22.71 13.34 -25.48
N THR A 144 21.53 13.95 -25.45
CA THR A 144 21.31 15.15 -24.63
C THR A 144 21.45 14.85 -23.14
N LYS A 145 21.81 15.87 -22.35
CA LYS A 145 21.93 15.77 -20.88
C LYS A 145 20.71 15.07 -20.25
N TYR A 146 19.50 15.45 -20.65
CA TYR A 146 18.27 14.83 -20.14
C TYR A 146 18.07 13.38 -20.60
N SER A 147 18.52 13.04 -21.80
CA SER A 147 18.46 11.68 -22.31
C SER A 147 19.50 10.77 -21.63
N GLN A 148 20.68 11.29 -21.31
CA GLN A 148 21.70 10.62 -20.49
C GLN A 148 21.16 10.35 -19.08
N GLN A 149 20.65 11.37 -18.40
CA GLN A 149 20.04 11.22 -17.07
C GLN A 149 18.89 10.20 -17.08
N LYS A 150 17.96 10.32 -18.03
CA LYS A 150 16.84 9.37 -18.18
C LYS A 150 17.33 7.94 -18.43
N TYR A 151 18.44 7.77 -19.15
CA TYR A 151 19.05 6.46 -19.38
C TYR A 151 19.65 5.90 -18.09
N VAL A 152 20.47 6.68 -17.38
CA VAL A 152 21.05 6.29 -16.08
C VAL A 152 19.94 5.94 -15.10
N ASP A 153 18.89 6.76 -14.99
CA ASP A 153 17.77 6.50 -14.08
C ASP A 153 17.01 5.21 -14.40
N LYS A 154 16.82 4.91 -15.69
CA LYS A 154 16.22 3.65 -16.13
C LYS A 154 17.08 2.45 -15.74
N LYS A 155 18.41 2.57 -15.84
CA LYS A 155 19.34 1.52 -15.41
C LYS A 155 19.39 1.42 -13.89
N GLY A 156 19.43 2.54 -13.17
CA GLY A 156 19.26 2.64 -11.73
C GLY A 156 18.03 1.89 -11.25
N LYS A 157 16.84 2.15 -11.79
CA LYS A 157 15.62 1.43 -11.37
C LYS A 157 15.70 -0.10 -11.56
N LYS A 158 16.46 -0.58 -12.54
CA LYS A 158 16.59 -2.02 -12.86
C LYS A 158 17.72 -2.70 -12.09
N HIS A 159 18.82 -1.99 -11.87
CA HIS A 159 20.08 -2.55 -11.38
C HIS A 159 20.46 -2.05 -9.99
N ALA A 160 19.86 -0.96 -9.50
CA ALA A 160 20.01 -0.53 -8.12
C ALA A 160 19.33 -1.52 -7.18
N GLU A 161 20.03 -1.77 -6.09
CA GLU A 161 19.73 -2.76 -5.08
C GLU A 161 19.40 -2.05 -3.76
N LEU A 162 18.68 -0.92 -3.84
CA LEU A 162 18.27 -0.15 -2.67
C LEU A 162 16.84 -0.49 -2.25
N ILE A 163 16.65 -0.64 -0.94
CA ILE A 163 15.36 -0.85 -0.28
C ILE A 163 15.20 0.19 0.82
N VAL A 164 14.01 0.77 0.96
CA VAL A 164 13.64 1.61 2.10
C VAL A 164 12.57 0.88 2.91
N ILE A 165 12.69 0.85 4.23
CA ILE A 165 11.69 0.23 5.11
C ILE A 165 10.94 1.32 5.86
N HIS A 166 9.66 1.47 5.55
CA HIS A 166 8.81 2.49 6.14
C HIS A 166 7.98 1.93 7.28
N LYS A 167 7.71 2.80 8.27
CA LYS A 167 6.71 2.56 9.30
C LYS A 167 5.33 2.48 8.63
N PRO A 168 4.48 1.50 8.96
CA PRO A 168 3.13 1.47 8.44
C PRO A 168 2.37 2.73 8.86
N THR A 169 1.82 3.43 7.88
CA THR A 169 0.83 4.49 8.06
C THR A 169 -0.40 4.12 7.24
N ILE A 170 -1.55 4.73 7.53
CA ILE A 170 -2.76 4.52 6.72
C ILE A 170 -2.48 4.78 5.24
N ASP A 171 -1.68 5.81 4.95
CA ASP A 171 -1.30 6.19 3.59
C ASP A 171 -0.50 5.11 2.88
N LEU A 172 0.62 4.70 3.49
CA LEU A 172 1.52 3.71 2.92
C LEU A 172 0.86 2.33 2.80
N ILE A 173 0.00 1.98 3.76
CA ILE A 173 -0.80 0.74 3.69
C ILE A 173 -1.79 0.83 2.53
N ALA A 174 -2.55 1.93 2.42
CA ALA A 174 -3.51 2.13 1.34
C ALA A 174 -2.82 2.05 -0.04
N GLU A 175 -1.70 2.77 -0.21
CA GLU A 175 -0.89 2.72 -1.42
C GLU A 175 -0.35 1.32 -1.70
N ALA A 176 0.25 0.66 -0.72
CA ALA A 176 0.83 -0.66 -0.90
C ALA A 176 -0.22 -1.72 -1.23
N MET A 177 -1.39 -1.70 -0.59
CA MET A 177 -2.49 -2.62 -0.87
C MET A 177 -3.09 -2.36 -2.26
N PHE A 178 -3.31 -1.09 -2.60
CA PHE A 178 -3.78 -0.71 -3.93
C PHE A 178 -2.78 -1.13 -5.02
N PHE A 179 -1.48 -0.91 -4.80
CA PHE A 179 -0.42 -1.31 -5.73
C PHE A 179 -0.31 -2.83 -5.90
N GLN A 180 -0.43 -3.60 -4.80
CA GLN A 180 -0.37 -5.05 -4.83
C GLN A 180 -1.58 -5.68 -5.53
N GLY A 181 -2.76 -5.12 -5.36
CA GLY A 181 -3.97 -5.63 -5.98
C GLY A 181 -5.18 -4.76 -5.66
N PRO A 182 -5.59 -3.83 -6.55
CA PRO A 182 -6.69 -2.93 -6.26
C PRO A 182 -7.99 -3.65 -5.87
N ARG A 183 -8.21 -4.88 -6.37
CA ARG A 183 -9.38 -5.71 -6.03
C ARG A 183 -9.47 -6.01 -4.53
N THR A 184 -8.35 -6.17 -3.83
CA THR A 184 -8.34 -6.52 -2.40
C THR A 184 -8.85 -5.38 -1.52
N VAL A 185 -8.77 -4.15 -2.02
CA VAL A 185 -9.28 -2.94 -1.38
C VAL A 185 -10.53 -2.41 -2.08
N SER A 186 -11.27 -3.27 -2.80
CA SER A 186 -12.46 -2.89 -3.57
C SER A 186 -12.25 -1.72 -4.54
N TYR A 187 -11.03 -1.57 -5.06
CA TYR A 187 -10.56 -0.46 -5.91
C TYR A 187 -10.66 0.92 -5.24
N LEU A 188 -10.77 0.99 -3.92
CA LEU A 188 -10.71 2.24 -3.17
C LEU A 188 -9.30 2.81 -3.26
N ARG A 189 -9.17 3.95 -3.95
CA ARG A 189 -7.88 4.66 -4.08
C ARG A 189 -7.61 5.50 -2.81
N PRO A 190 -6.35 5.74 -2.43
CA PRO A 190 -6.03 6.48 -1.21
C PRO A 190 -6.70 7.87 -1.08
N ASP A 191 -6.74 8.68 -2.13
CA ASP A 191 -7.44 9.98 -2.14
C ASP A 191 -8.96 9.83 -1.84
N SER A 192 -9.61 8.83 -2.42
CA SER A 192 -11.03 8.55 -2.17
C SER A 192 -11.26 8.06 -0.73
N LEU A 193 -10.31 7.31 -0.15
CA LEU A 193 -10.33 6.96 1.28
C LEU A 193 -10.28 8.23 2.15
N TYR A 194 -9.36 9.17 1.86
CA TYR A 194 -9.28 10.42 2.64
C TYR A 194 -10.50 11.31 2.49
N GLN A 195 -11.09 11.35 1.29
CA GLN A 195 -12.35 12.06 1.09
C GLN A 195 -13.48 11.42 1.91
N LEU A 196 -13.57 10.08 1.93
CA LEU A 196 -14.52 9.35 2.79
C LEU A 196 -14.33 9.70 4.26
N LEU A 197 -13.09 9.69 4.77
CA LEU A 197 -12.80 10.02 6.17
C LEU A 197 -13.15 11.48 6.50
N SER A 198 -12.95 12.39 5.55
CA SER A 198 -13.27 13.81 5.70
C SER A 198 -14.78 14.03 5.77
N TYR A 199 -15.55 13.43 4.84
CA TYR A 199 -17.01 13.52 4.85
C TYR A 199 -17.67 12.79 6.01
N SER A 200 -17.02 11.75 6.56
CA SER A 200 -17.51 11.04 7.74
C SER A 200 -17.37 11.86 9.03
N ASN A 201 -16.63 12.97 9.01
CA ASN A 201 -16.38 13.85 10.15
C ASN A 201 -15.98 13.10 11.43
N VAL A 202 -15.09 12.11 11.30
CA VAL A 202 -14.62 11.30 12.44
C VAL A 202 -13.49 12.02 13.14
N TYR A 203 -13.64 12.23 14.44
CA TYR A 203 -12.68 12.87 15.34
C TYR A 203 -12.49 12.03 16.63
N PRO A 204 -11.42 12.28 17.41
CA PRO A 204 -11.16 11.52 18.63
C PRO A 204 -12.35 11.51 19.60
N GLY A 205 -12.68 10.34 20.15
CA GLY A 205 -13.84 10.19 21.05
C GLY A 205 -15.19 9.94 20.34
N SER A 206 -15.25 10.01 19.01
CA SER A 206 -16.49 9.71 18.26
C SER A 206 -16.93 8.25 18.45
N ARG A 207 -18.23 8.01 18.29
CA ARG A 207 -18.83 6.66 18.24
C ARG A 207 -19.29 6.38 16.82
N VAL A 208 -18.61 5.46 16.14
CA VAL A 208 -18.78 5.23 14.70
C VAL A 208 -19.10 3.76 14.45
N ALA A 209 -19.94 3.49 13.46
CA ALA A 209 -20.14 2.16 12.91
C ALA A 209 -19.64 2.15 11.46
N VAL A 210 -18.99 1.07 11.06
CA VAL A 210 -18.52 0.86 9.69
C VAL A 210 -18.95 -0.51 9.21
N TYR A 211 -19.55 -0.59 8.03
CA TYR A 211 -19.71 -1.85 7.32
C TYR A 211 -18.56 -2.02 6.33
N ASP A 212 -17.68 -3.00 6.55
CA ASP A 212 -16.50 -3.21 5.72
C ASP A 212 -16.20 -4.71 5.56
N SER A 213 -16.59 -5.28 4.42
CA SER A 213 -16.28 -6.69 4.10
C SER A 213 -15.45 -6.82 2.83
N GLY A 214 -14.98 -5.70 2.28
CA GLY A 214 -14.38 -5.64 0.95
C GLY A 214 -13.06 -4.89 0.87
N THR A 215 -12.63 -4.22 1.94
CA THR A 215 -11.38 -3.42 1.92
C THR A 215 -10.24 -4.03 2.73
N GLN A 216 -10.37 -5.29 3.15
CA GLN A 216 -9.40 -5.96 4.04
C GLN A 216 -9.10 -5.14 5.31
N GLY A 217 -10.12 -4.43 5.82
CA GLY A 217 -10.01 -3.61 7.01
C GLY A 217 -9.35 -2.26 6.80
N LEU A 218 -9.08 -1.82 5.56
CA LEU A 218 -8.44 -0.53 5.29
C LEU A 218 -9.26 0.64 5.83
N VAL A 219 -10.57 0.66 5.54
CA VAL A 219 -11.47 1.72 6.05
C VAL A 219 -11.58 1.62 7.57
N THR A 220 -11.68 0.40 8.10
CA THR A 220 -11.75 0.14 9.54
C THR A 220 -10.50 0.65 10.27
N ALA A 221 -9.30 0.37 9.75
CA ALA A 221 -8.03 0.85 10.30
C ALA A 221 -7.94 2.37 10.28
N ALA A 222 -8.34 3.00 9.17
CA ALA A 222 -8.29 4.44 9.01
C ALA A 222 -9.24 5.18 9.97
N LEU A 223 -10.43 4.63 10.18
CA LEU A 223 -11.39 5.14 11.18
C LEU A 223 -10.85 4.96 12.60
N LEU A 224 -10.31 3.78 12.93
CA LEU A 224 -9.75 3.50 14.25
C LEU A 224 -8.58 4.44 14.57
N HIS A 225 -7.69 4.67 13.60
CA HIS A 225 -6.58 5.62 13.72
C HIS A 225 -7.07 7.05 14.02
N ARG A 226 -8.15 7.51 13.39
CA ARG A 226 -8.74 8.85 13.63
C ARG A 226 -9.44 8.95 15.00
N LEU A 227 -10.01 7.85 15.48
CA LEU A 227 -10.75 7.77 16.74
C LEU A 227 -9.83 7.75 17.97
N GLY A 228 -8.71 7.05 17.88
CA GLY A 228 -7.81 6.77 19.00
C GLY A 228 -8.50 5.99 20.13
N ALA A 229 -7.79 5.82 21.24
CA ALA A 229 -8.25 5.06 22.41
C ALA A 229 -9.56 5.58 23.04
N ALA A 230 -9.82 6.89 22.93
CA ALA A 230 -11.03 7.52 23.49
C ALA A 230 -12.30 7.21 22.67
N GLY A 231 -12.17 6.83 21.40
CA GLY A 231 -13.31 6.58 20.52
C GLY A 231 -13.94 5.20 20.69
N ARG A 232 -15.00 4.94 19.92
CA ARG A 232 -15.61 3.61 19.79
C ARG A 232 -15.95 3.33 18.34
N LEU A 233 -15.48 2.18 17.83
CA LEU A 233 -15.74 1.72 16.48
C LEU A 233 -16.45 0.37 16.52
N VAL A 234 -17.62 0.27 15.89
CA VAL A 234 -18.28 -1.01 15.64
C VAL A 234 -18.04 -1.38 14.18
N HIS A 235 -17.23 -2.41 13.95
CA HIS A 235 -17.04 -3.00 12.64
C HIS A 235 -18.13 -4.05 12.38
N VAL A 236 -19.08 -3.67 11.52
CA VAL A 236 -20.09 -4.58 10.98
C VAL A 236 -19.50 -5.32 9.79
N TYR A 237 -19.59 -6.64 9.80
CA TYR A 237 -19.03 -7.48 8.73
C TYR A 237 -20.04 -8.54 8.27
N ALA A 238 -19.87 -8.96 7.03
CA ALA A 238 -20.51 -10.12 6.44
C ALA A 238 -19.46 -11.22 6.19
N GLY A 239 -19.87 -12.48 6.32
CA GLY A 239 -19.00 -13.65 6.14
C GLY A 239 -18.75 -14.41 7.44
N GLU A 240 -18.11 -15.59 7.33
CA GLU A 240 -18.01 -16.53 8.46
C GLU A 240 -17.23 -15.98 9.67
N LYS A 241 -16.23 -15.13 9.44
CA LYS A 241 -15.28 -14.68 10.46
C LYS A 241 -15.03 -13.17 10.36
N ALA A 242 -14.95 -12.50 11.52
CA ALA A 242 -14.53 -11.10 11.61
C ALA A 242 -13.05 -10.94 11.20
N LEU A 243 -12.64 -9.72 10.86
CA LEU A 243 -11.26 -9.42 10.44
C LEU A 243 -10.20 -9.87 11.46
N LYS A 244 -10.55 -9.89 12.76
CA LYS A 244 -9.71 -10.41 13.85
C LYS A 244 -9.31 -11.88 13.68
N TYR A 245 -10.06 -12.65 12.89
CA TYR A 245 -9.91 -14.10 12.73
C TYR A 245 -9.61 -14.52 11.28
N THR A 246 -9.39 -13.56 10.39
CA THR A 246 -8.89 -13.83 9.03
C THR A 246 -7.37 -13.85 9.01
N TYR A 247 -6.79 -14.97 8.57
CA TYR A 247 -5.35 -15.23 8.45
C TYR A 247 -4.62 -14.40 7.37
N PHE A 248 -5.26 -13.36 6.84
CA PHE A 248 -4.76 -12.53 5.77
C PHE A 248 -4.41 -11.14 6.31
N THR A 249 -3.40 -10.49 5.70
CA THR A 249 -2.98 -9.13 5.99
C THR A 249 -4.18 -8.18 6.07
N SER A 250 -4.63 -7.85 7.28
CA SER A 250 -5.62 -6.80 7.47
C SER A 250 -4.89 -5.48 7.71
N ALA A 251 -5.40 -4.37 7.17
CA ALA A 251 -4.81 -3.06 7.44
C ALA A 251 -4.80 -2.73 8.95
N VAL A 252 -5.79 -3.25 9.70
CA VAL A 252 -5.89 -3.05 11.15
C VAL A 252 -4.70 -3.67 11.87
N THR A 253 -4.35 -4.92 11.54
CA THR A 253 -3.19 -5.59 12.13
C THR A 253 -1.88 -4.97 11.67
N ALA A 254 -1.82 -4.49 10.43
CA ALA A 254 -0.65 -3.84 9.87
C ALA A 254 -0.31 -2.48 10.51
N MET A 255 -1.30 -1.77 11.05
CA MET A 255 -1.09 -0.50 11.74
C MET A 255 -0.39 -0.65 13.09
N ASN A 256 -0.29 -1.86 13.64
CA ASN A 256 0.30 -2.13 14.96
C ASN A 256 -0.26 -1.18 16.05
N PHE A 257 -1.59 -1.03 16.12
CA PHE A 257 -2.23 -0.23 17.17
C PHE A 257 -1.86 -0.77 18.56
N ASP A 258 -1.65 0.14 19.51
CA ASP A 258 -1.53 -0.19 20.92
C ASP A 258 -2.84 -0.80 21.46
N ASP A 259 -2.75 -1.51 22.59
CA ASP A 259 -3.89 -2.22 23.17
C ASP A 259 -5.04 -1.28 23.54
N ASP A 260 -4.76 -0.04 23.97
CA ASP A 260 -5.77 0.94 24.33
C ASP A 260 -6.55 1.39 23.09
N THR A 261 -5.86 1.73 22.00
CA THR A 261 -6.48 2.06 20.71
C THR A 261 -7.24 0.86 20.15
N PHE A 262 -6.66 -0.34 20.21
CA PHE A 262 -7.32 -1.55 19.69
C PHE A 262 -8.59 -1.90 20.48
N SER A 263 -8.63 -1.61 21.80
CA SER A 263 -9.81 -1.83 22.65
C SER A 263 -11.05 -1.03 22.22
N ALA A 264 -10.86 0.05 21.47
CA ALA A 264 -11.95 0.84 20.90
C ALA A 264 -12.70 0.13 19.78
N LEU A 265 -12.13 -0.93 19.19
CA LEU A 265 -12.71 -1.70 18.09
C LEU A 265 -13.53 -2.90 18.59
N SER A 266 -14.79 -2.95 18.19
CA SER A 266 -15.70 -4.07 18.42
C SER A 266 -16.25 -4.61 17.09
N PHE A 267 -16.73 -5.85 17.09
CA PHE A 267 -17.22 -6.51 15.88
C PHE A 267 -18.68 -6.94 16.02
N LEU A 268 -19.45 -6.76 14.95
CA LEU A 268 -20.84 -7.21 14.87
C LEU A 268 -21.07 -7.91 13.53
N HIS A 269 -21.43 -9.19 13.57
CA HIS A 269 -21.85 -9.88 12.36
C HIS A 269 -23.18 -9.29 11.87
N ILE A 270 -23.33 -9.02 10.56
CA ILE A 270 -24.51 -8.39 9.97
C ILE A 270 -25.82 -9.13 10.29
N ASN A 271 -25.80 -10.47 10.27
CA ASN A 271 -26.96 -11.29 10.67
C ASN A 271 -27.41 -11.11 12.13
N ARG A 272 -26.63 -10.47 12.99
CA ARG A 272 -27.01 -10.15 14.38
C ARG A 272 -27.53 -8.72 14.52
N LEU A 273 -27.51 -7.90 13.45
CA LEU A 273 -27.93 -6.50 13.51
C LEU A 273 -29.38 -6.33 13.96
N HIS A 274 -30.28 -7.24 13.53
CA HIS A 274 -31.69 -7.24 13.95
C HIS A 274 -31.90 -7.49 15.46
N LYS A 275 -30.89 -8.04 16.16
CA LYS A 275 -30.93 -8.29 17.60
C LYS A 275 -30.50 -7.08 18.42
N VAL A 276 -29.94 -6.06 17.77
CA VAL A 276 -29.50 -4.83 18.43
C VAL A 276 -30.74 -4.02 18.81
N LYS A 277 -31.00 -3.89 20.10
CA LYS A 277 -32.11 -3.08 20.61
C LYS A 277 -31.77 -1.60 20.50
N LYS A 278 -32.75 -0.78 20.12
CA LYS A 278 -32.63 0.68 20.28
C LYS A 278 -32.52 0.99 21.78
N PRO A 279 -31.62 1.89 22.20
CA PRO A 279 -31.59 2.35 23.58
C PRO A 279 -32.92 3.04 23.93
N GLU A 280 -33.43 2.76 25.12
CA GLU A 280 -34.75 3.26 25.60
C GLU A 280 -34.78 4.78 25.84
N LYS A 281 -33.61 5.44 25.88
CA LYS A 281 -33.46 6.90 25.93
C LYS A 281 -32.77 7.39 24.66
N THR A 282 -33.26 8.49 24.10
CA THR A 282 -32.52 9.30 23.12
C THR A 282 -31.15 9.63 23.72
N LEU A 283 -30.07 9.25 23.02
CA LEU A 283 -28.72 9.42 23.53
C LEU A 283 -28.42 10.90 23.73
N ASP A 284 -28.41 11.33 24.98
CA ASP A 284 -27.59 12.47 25.38
C ASP A 284 -26.13 12.12 25.04
N THR A 285 -25.41 13.06 24.44
CA THR A 285 -24.09 12.87 23.81
C THR A 285 -22.96 12.53 24.80
N THR A 286 -23.28 12.13 26.03
CA THR A 286 -22.38 11.92 27.16
C THR A 286 -22.47 10.53 27.79
N LEU A 287 -23.14 9.55 27.17
CA LEU A 287 -23.28 8.21 27.76
C LEU A 287 -22.13 7.22 27.46
N GLU A 288 -21.85 6.42 28.49
CA GLU A 288 -20.83 5.38 28.64
C GLU A 288 -20.80 4.28 27.55
N PRO A 289 -19.67 3.55 27.42
CA PRO A 289 -19.44 2.57 26.36
C PRO A 289 -20.50 1.48 26.26
N LEU A 290 -20.78 1.05 25.02
CA LEU A 290 -21.55 -0.17 24.75
C LEU A 290 -20.71 -1.38 25.18
N VAL A 291 -20.96 -1.92 26.37
CA VAL A 291 -20.31 -3.15 26.85
C VAL A 291 -20.96 -4.36 26.18
N ILE A 292 -20.23 -5.02 25.27
CA ILE A 292 -20.65 -6.28 24.68
C ILE A 292 -20.09 -7.42 25.54
N ASP A 293 -20.96 -8.34 25.99
CA ASP A 293 -20.59 -9.48 26.86
C ASP A 293 -19.46 -10.33 26.25
N PRO A 294 -18.28 -10.46 26.91
CA PRO A 294 -17.16 -11.26 26.45
C PRO A 294 -17.47 -12.75 26.22
N ARG A 295 -18.55 -13.29 26.80
CA ARG A 295 -18.98 -14.68 26.61
C ARG A 295 -19.56 -14.93 25.23
N LEU A 296 -20.00 -13.89 24.52
CA LEU A 296 -20.46 -13.99 23.13
C LEU A 296 -19.31 -14.10 22.11
N LEU A 297 -18.05 -14.05 22.57
CA LEU A 297 -16.82 -14.00 21.76
C LEU A 297 -15.93 -15.24 21.84
N ARG A 298 -16.30 -16.30 22.60
CA ARG A 298 -15.49 -17.53 22.68
C ARG A 298 -16.15 -18.67 21.90
N PRO A 299 -15.45 -19.32 20.94
CA PRO A 299 -15.71 -20.70 20.58
C PRO A 299 -14.87 -21.62 21.47
N ASP A 300 -15.52 -22.55 22.16
CA ASP A 300 -14.86 -23.58 22.96
C ASP A 300 -14.13 -24.61 22.06
N ALA A 301 -12.82 -24.78 22.33
CA ALA A 301 -11.95 -25.96 22.11
C ALA A 301 -11.68 -26.47 20.66
N PRO A 302 -10.70 -27.40 20.46
CA PRO A 302 -9.31 -27.11 20.15
C PRO A 302 -8.92 -27.40 18.69
N MET A 303 -7.75 -26.86 18.34
CA MET A 303 -7.11 -26.95 17.02
C MET A 303 -6.77 -28.38 16.61
N ASP A 304 -6.94 -28.67 15.31
CA ASP A 304 -6.05 -29.57 14.60
C ASP A 304 -5.52 -28.88 13.33
N VAL A 305 -4.20 -28.80 13.24
CA VAL A 305 -3.45 -28.06 12.24
C VAL A 305 -3.08 -29.01 11.13
N THR A 306 -3.58 -28.77 9.91
CA THR A 306 -2.87 -29.19 8.71
C THR A 306 -2.84 -28.05 7.69
N ASP A 307 -1.66 -27.47 7.61
CA ASP A 307 -1.18 -26.52 6.62
C ASP A 307 -1.23 -27.16 5.23
N ASN A 308 -1.86 -26.49 4.25
CA ASN A 308 -1.58 -26.70 2.84
C ASN A 308 -2.09 -25.52 1.99
N GLY A 309 -1.13 -24.76 1.47
CA GLY A 309 -1.08 -24.55 0.02
C GLY A 309 -1.80 -23.33 -0.54
N THR A 310 -1.10 -22.20 -0.49
CA THR A 310 -1.29 -21.02 -1.34
C THR A 310 -1.42 -21.39 -2.83
N GLN A 311 -2.52 -21.03 -3.48
CA GLN A 311 -2.59 -20.87 -4.94
C GLN A 311 -3.04 -19.44 -5.27
N GLU A 312 -2.08 -18.60 -5.66
CA GLU A 312 -2.35 -17.38 -6.41
C GLU A 312 -1.94 -17.58 -7.87
N GLN A 313 -2.85 -17.24 -8.78
CA GLN A 313 -2.64 -17.29 -10.22
C GLN A 313 -1.93 -16.04 -10.77
N PRO A 314 -1.20 -16.18 -11.90
CA PRO A 314 -0.34 -15.14 -12.45
C PRO A 314 -1.07 -14.21 -13.44
N HIS A 315 -0.81 -12.91 -13.39
CA HIS A 315 -1.15 -11.99 -14.48
C HIS A 315 -0.19 -12.15 -15.68
N GLY A 316 -0.76 -12.41 -16.86
CA GLY A 316 -0.09 -12.26 -18.15
C GLY A 316 -0.97 -12.60 -19.36
N LYS A 317 -1.22 -11.57 -20.20
CA LYS A 317 -1.81 -11.54 -21.56
C LYS A 317 -3.35 -11.50 -21.65
N ARG A 318 -3.84 -10.36 -22.18
CA ARG A 318 -5.21 -10.17 -22.67
C ARG A 318 -5.50 -11.25 -23.71
N LYS A 319 -6.37 -12.18 -23.38
CA LYS A 319 -7.21 -12.87 -24.36
C LYS A 319 -8.62 -12.31 -24.22
N HIS A 320 -9.28 -12.13 -25.36
CA HIS A 320 -10.71 -11.90 -25.43
C HIS A 320 -11.39 -13.14 -24.86
N ASP A 321 -11.67 -13.12 -23.56
CA ASP A 321 -12.54 -14.10 -22.94
C ASP A 321 -13.88 -13.42 -22.69
N GLN A 322 -14.89 -14.08 -23.24
CA GLN A 322 -16.27 -13.68 -23.34
C GLN A 322 -16.90 -13.46 -21.96
N ASP A 323 -17.92 -12.63 -21.94
CA ASP A 323 -18.71 -12.22 -20.79
C ASP A 323 -19.09 -13.37 -19.83
N GLU A 324 -18.33 -13.50 -18.74
CA GLU A 324 -18.88 -14.01 -17.49
C GLU A 324 -19.22 -12.83 -16.59
N LYS A 325 -20.52 -12.68 -16.33
CA LYS A 325 -21.12 -11.78 -15.35
C LYS A 325 -20.62 -12.15 -13.94
N ALA A 326 -19.38 -11.77 -13.62
CA ALA A 326 -18.91 -11.77 -12.24
C ALA A 326 -19.47 -10.52 -11.54
N ASP A 327 -20.16 -10.71 -10.42
CA ASP A 327 -20.59 -9.66 -9.51
C ASP A 327 -19.41 -8.79 -9.09
N LYS A 328 -19.32 -7.62 -9.72
CA LYS A 328 -18.33 -6.58 -9.40
C LYS A 328 -18.90 -5.75 -8.25
N PRO A 329 -18.17 -5.58 -7.12
CA PRO A 329 -18.67 -4.92 -5.92
C PRO A 329 -19.22 -3.51 -6.21
N CYS A 330 -20.31 -3.18 -5.54
CA CYS A 330 -21.20 -2.04 -5.80
C CYS A 330 -20.52 -0.66 -5.78
N ALA A 331 -19.48 -0.46 -4.96
CA ALA A 331 -18.80 0.83 -4.80
C ALA A 331 -18.02 1.32 -6.04
N ARG A 332 -17.77 0.45 -7.03
CA ARG A 332 -17.08 0.84 -8.26
C ARG A 332 -17.99 1.53 -9.28
N ARG A 333 -19.31 1.34 -9.18
CA ARG A 333 -20.26 1.79 -10.20
C ARG A 333 -21.10 2.94 -9.66
N LYS A 334 -21.27 3.97 -10.49
CA LYS A 334 -22.16 5.09 -10.20
C LYS A 334 -23.62 4.64 -10.07
N ALA A 335 -24.04 3.64 -10.85
CA ALA A 335 -25.44 3.21 -10.94
C ALA A 335 -26.03 2.71 -9.60
N PRO A 336 -25.41 1.77 -8.86
CA PRO A 336 -25.91 1.37 -7.53
C PRO A 336 -26.03 2.52 -6.53
N LEU A 337 -25.08 3.46 -6.55
CA LEU A 337 -25.15 4.64 -5.68
C LEU A 337 -26.24 5.62 -6.10
N MET A 338 -26.57 5.68 -7.40
CA MET A 338 -27.69 6.48 -7.89
C MET A 338 -29.04 5.87 -7.46
N GLU A 339 -29.17 4.55 -7.52
CA GLU A 339 -30.35 3.84 -7.01
C GLU A 339 -30.53 4.08 -5.52
N LEU A 340 -29.45 3.91 -4.73
CA LEU A 340 -29.44 4.19 -3.30
C LEU A 340 -29.75 5.66 -3.00
N TYR A 341 -29.22 6.60 -3.79
CA TYR A 341 -29.55 8.02 -3.66
C TYR A 341 -31.05 8.26 -3.81
N MET A 342 -31.70 7.66 -4.80
CA MET A 342 -33.14 7.81 -5.01
C MET A 342 -33.94 7.20 -3.85
N GLU A 343 -33.55 6.03 -3.37
CA GLU A 343 -34.20 5.36 -2.24
C GLU A 343 -34.09 6.18 -0.95
N LEU A 344 -32.87 6.61 -0.60
CA LEU A 344 -32.65 7.44 0.59
C LEU A 344 -33.37 8.78 0.50
N LYS A 345 -33.48 9.36 -0.70
CA LYS A 345 -34.21 10.63 -0.91
C LYS A 345 -35.68 10.47 -0.57
N ASN A 346 -36.28 9.35 -0.96
CA ASN A 346 -37.67 9.01 -0.67
C ASN A 346 -37.90 8.73 0.82
N HIS A 347 -36.88 8.24 1.54
CA HIS A 347 -36.91 7.96 2.98
C HIS A 347 -36.39 9.13 3.85
N GLY A 348 -36.48 10.37 3.38
CA GLY A 348 -36.17 11.55 4.18
C GLY A 348 -34.68 11.93 4.24
N GLY A 349 -33.82 11.32 3.42
CA GLY A 349 -32.42 11.72 3.27
C GLY A 349 -32.29 13.21 2.87
N ARG A 350 -31.39 13.93 3.52
CA ARG A 350 -31.11 15.35 3.28
C ARG A 350 -29.63 15.57 3.02
N CYS A 351 -29.33 16.68 2.32
CA CYS A 351 -27.96 17.10 1.99
C CYS A 351 -27.12 15.99 1.33
N MET A 352 -27.74 15.16 0.49
CA MET A 352 -27.05 14.04 -0.13
C MET A 352 -26.22 14.47 -1.33
N HIS A 353 -25.01 13.93 -1.46
CA HIS A 353 -24.07 14.28 -2.51
C HIS A 353 -23.36 13.04 -3.07
N LEU A 354 -23.35 12.91 -4.39
CA LEU A 354 -22.63 11.86 -5.12
C LEU A 354 -21.39 12.47 -5.77
N SER A 355 -20.20 12.09 -5.30
CA SER A 355 -18.91 12.64 -5.75
C SER A 355 -17.97 11.58 -6.30
N GLU A 356 -17.03 12.02 -7.14
CA GLU A 356 -15.87 11.27 -7.61
C GLU A 356 -14.63 12.17 -7.44
N THR A 357 -13.48 11.59 -7.10
CA THR A 357 -12.19 12.30 -7.09
C THR A 357 -11.30 11.84 -8.22
N TRP A 358 -10.57 12.79 -8.80
CA TRP A 358 -9.53 12.54 -9.78
C TRP A 358 -8.19 12.98 -9.18
N LEU A 359 -7.19 12.12 -9.27
CA LEU A 359 -5.85 12.36 -8.74
C LEU A 359 -4.85 12.40 -9.91
N ARG A 360 -3.99 13.42 -9.96
CA ARG A 360 -2.98 13.58 -11.00
C ARG A 360 -1.61 13.80 -10.39
N GLU A 361 -0.75 12.80 -10.53
CA GLU A 361 0.64 12.89 -10.11
C GLU A 361 1.47 13.71 -11.10
N LEU A 362 2.41 14.49 -10.57
CA LEU A 362 3.31 15.35 -11.32
C LEU A 362 4.75 14.86 -11.16
N GLN A 363 5.48 14.77 -12.27
CA GLN A 363 6.94 14.78 -12.22
C GLN A 363 7.39 16.21 -12.02
N VAL A 364 8.19 16.47 -10.99
CA VAL A 364 8.76 17.79 -10.70
C VAL A 364 10.28 17.67 -10.76
N LEU A 365 10.84 18.10 -11.89
CA LEU A 365 12.28 18.12 -12.15
C LEU A 365 12.61 19.42 -12.89
N PRO A 366 13.82 19.99 -12.69
CA PRO A 366 14.27 21.16 -13.44
C PRO A 366 14.07 20.94 -14.95
N GLU A 367 13.38 21.90 -15.59
CA GLU A 367 13.04 21.92 -17.03
C GLU A 367 12.28 20.70 -17.57
N ARG A 368 11.78 19.82 -16.69
CA ARG A 368 11.11 18.56 -17.05
C ARG A 368 9.86 18.31 -16.22
N THR A 369 9.19 19.38 -15.80
CA THR A 369 7.98 19.30 -14.97
C THR A 369 6.75 19.06 -15.84
N HIS A 370 6.08 17.93 -15.64
CA HIS A 370 4.87 17.57 -16.37
C HIS A 370 4.07 16.49 -15.62
N PRO A 371 2.77 16.32 -15.90
CA PRO A 371 2.00 15.22 -15.35
C PRO A 371 2.49 13.85 -15.81
N LEU A 372 2.32 12.82 -14.98
CA LEU A 372 2.57 11.44 -15.41
C LEU A 372 1.59 11.05 -16.52
N VAL A 373 2.11 10.32 -17.52
CA VAL A 373 1.37 10.00 -18.76
C VAL A 373 0.31 8.92 -18.52
N ASN A 374 0.63 7.93 -17.68
CA ASN A 374 -0.29 6.86 -17.33
C ASN A 374 -0.85 7.11 -15.93
N MET A 375 -2.17 7.20 -15.82
CA MET A 375 -2.86 7.38 -14.56
C MET A 375 -3.97 6.36 -14.40
N SER A 376 -4.32 6.07 -13.15
CA SER A 376 -5.60 5.41 -12.86
C SER A 376 -6.76 6.35 -13.22
N GLY A 377 -7.89 5.81 -13.68
CA GLY A 377 -9.10 6.60 -13.96
C GLY A 377 -9.76 7.09 -12.67
N GLY A 378 -10.93 6.54 -12.32
CA GLY A 378 -11.63 6.85 -11.07
C GLY A 378 -11.15 6.01 -9.88
N GLY A 379 -11.17 6.61 -8.68
CA GLY A 379 -10.88 5.94 -7.39
C GLY A 379 -12.11 5.29 -6.73
N GLY A 380 -13.24 5.28 -7.46
CA GLY A 380 -14.56 4.93 -6.95
C GLY A 380 -15.47 6.16 -6.86
N PHE A 381 -16.70 5.95 -6.43
CA PHE A 381 -17.68 7.00 -6.19
C PHE A 381 -18.07 6.99 -4.71
N LEU A 382 -18.36 8.17 -4.15
CA LEU A 382 -18.85 8.32 -2.78
C LEU A 382 -20.25 8.91 -2.80
N LEU A 383 -21.18 8.25 -2.12
CA LEU A 383 -22.47 8.84 -1.75
C LEU A 383 -22.41 9.25 -0.29
N THR A 384 -22.69 10.52 -0.02
CA THR A 384 -22.68 11.10 1.32
C THR A 384 -24.00 11.79 1.60
N GLY A 385 -24.31 12.01 2.87
CA GLY A 385 -25.52 12.70 3.30
C GLY A 385 -25.56 12.85 4.81
N THR A 386 -26.44 13.70 5.30
CA THR A 386 -26.62 13.95 6.74
C THR A 386 -27.95 13.37 7.18
N LYS A 387 -27.92 12.56 8.24
CA LYS A 387 -29.14 12.10 8.90
C LYS A 387 -29.76 13.27 9.65
N VAL A 388 -31.04 13.53 9.42
CA VAL A 388 -31.84 14.53 10.13
C VAL A 388 -32.92 13.78 10.92
N CYS A 389 -33.26 14.26 12.12
CA CYS A 389 -34.39 13.74 12.88
C CYS A 389 -35.70 14.31 12.31
N ASP A 390 -36.74 13.48 12.22
CA ASP A 390 -38.08 13.96 11.88
C ASP A 390 -38.62 14.82 13.03
N GLU A 391 -39.35 15.90 12.70
CA GLU A 391 -39.86 16.88 13.68
C GLU A 391 -40.81 16.26 14.71
N ASP A 392 -41.43 15.12 14.38
CA ASP A 392 -42.39 14.40 15.23
C ASP A 392 -41.74 13.52 16.32
N GLN A 393 -40.41 13.53 16.45
CA GLN A 393 -39.66 12.75 17.47
C GLN A 393 -39.02 13.62 18.56
N LYS A 394 -39.47 14.87 18.74
CA LYS A 394 -39.01 15.76 19.82
C LYS A 394 -39.83 15.63 21.09
#